data_AF-A0A7V7MMU5-F1
#
_entry.id   AF-A0A7V7MMU5-F1
#
_cell.length_a   1.000
_cell.length_b   1.000
_cell.length_c   1.000
_cell.angle_alpha   90.00
_cell.angle_beta   90.00
_cell.angle_gamma   90.00
#
_symmetry.space_group_name_H-M   'P 1'
#
loop_
_entity.id
_entity.type
_entity.pdbx_description
1 polymer ?
#
loop_
_entity_poly.entity_id
_entity_poly.type
_entity_poly.pdbx_seq_one_letter_code
_entity_poly.pdbx_strand_id
1 'polypeptide(L)'
;MIPDITTKQFMVLGCLRGSEMTGKELRAELAKEGLKQSMPGFYQMMARLEKDKLVKGWYDTHETNGRKRRVRKYQILGSGVQVFNQVLRFLETRQLHPAMKPIGRASSIGQSKRHREVQ
;
A
#
# COMPACT_ATOMS: atom_id res chain seq x y z
N MET A 1 -7.08 2.16 -17.42
CA MET A 1 -6.06 3.09 -16.89
C MET A 1 -5.41 2.44 -15.68
N ILE A 2 -4.07 2.41 -15.60
CA ILE A 2 -3.36 1.92 -14.41
C ILE A 2 -3.23 3.12 -13.46
N PRO A 3 -3.69 3.03 -12.20
CA PRO A 3 -3.54 4.12 -11.24
C PRO A 3 -2.06 4.39 -10.91
N ASP A 4 -1.66 5.65 -10.89
CA ASP A 4 -0.28 6.08 -10.60
C ASP A 4 0.00 6.21 -9.09
N ILE A 5 -0.36 5.17 -8.33
CA ILE A 5 0.01 5.08 -6.91
C ILE A 5 0.56 3.70 -6.58
N THR A 6 1.51 3.67 -5.67
CA THR A 6 2.08 2.42 -5.14
C THR A 6 1.08 1.71 -4.22
N THR A 7 1.26 0.40 -4.03
CA THR A 7 0.47 -0.38 -3.06
C THR A 7 0.48 0.23 -1.67
N LYS A 8 1.62 0.79 -1.23
CA LYS A 8 1.74 1.43 0.10
C LYS A 8 0.88 2.69 0.22
N GLN A 9 0.90 3.53 -0.82
CA GLN A 9 0.05 4.71 -0.91
C GLN A 9 -1.43 4.32 -0.95
N PHE A 10 -1.78 3.26 -1.69
CA PHE A 10 -3.14 2.74 -1.73
C PHE A 10 -3.63 2.30 -0.33
N MET A 11 -2.79 1.59 0.43
CA MET A 11 -3.12 1.19 1.81
C MET A 11 -3.32 2.41 2.73
N VAL A 12 -2.47 3.43 2.62
CA VAL A 12 -2.64 4.69 3.39
C VAL A 12 -3.99 5.34 3.11
N LEU A 13 -4.37 5.45 1.83
CA LEU A 13 -5.66 6.03 1.46
C LEU A 13 -6.83 5.19 2.00
N GLY A 14 -6.68 3.86 2.02
CA GLY A 14 -7.64 2.94 2.63
C GLY A 14 -7.84 3.20 4.13
N CYS A 15 -6.75 3.31 4.90
CA CYS A 15 -6.82 3.60 6.34
C CYS A 15 -7.48 4.95 6.64
N LEU A 16 -7.21 5.98 5.84
CA LEU A 16 -7.76 7.33 6.03
C LEU A 16 -9.20 7.50 5.52
N ARG A 17 -9.77 6.50 4.84
CA ARG A 17 -11.15 6.55 4.30
C ARG A 17 -12.20 6.57 5.42
N GLY A 18 -11.88 6.08 6.61
CA GLY A 18 -12.81 5.99 7.74
C GLY A 18 -12.79 7.19 8.69
N SER A 19 -11.64 7.86 8.84
CA SER A 19 -11.48 8.97 9.78
C SER A 19 -10.15 9.69 9.59
N GLU A 20 -10.03 10.85 10.23
CA GLU A 20 -8.74 11.49 10.45
C GLU A 20 -7.90 10.65 11.41
N MET A 21 -6.58 10.64 11.22
CA MET A 21 -5.66 9.89 12.09
C MET A 21 -4.40 10.70 12.34
N THR A 22 -3.81 10.54 13.52
CA THR A 22 -2.44 10.99 13.77
C THR A 22 -1.44 10.12 13.00
N GLY A 23 -0.25 10.66 12.72
CA GLY A 23 0.83 9.86 12.12
C GLY A 23 1.25 8.65 12.96
N LYS A 24 1.00 8.67 14.28
CA LYS A 24 1.24 7.51 15.16
C LYS A 24 0.18 6.43 14.92
N GLU A 25 -1.09 6.79 14.94
CA GLU A 25 -2.21 5.87 14.71
C GLU A 25 -2.16 5.27 13.31
N LEU A 26 -1.97 6.10 12.29
CA LEU A 26 -1.90 5.66 10.90
C LEU A 26 -0.78 4.63 10.68
N ARG A 27 0.40 4.83 11.28
CA ARG A 27 1.48 3.82 11.21
C ARG A 27 1.13 2.53 11.95
N ALA A 28 0.39 2.63 13.06
CA ALA A 28 -0.04 1.45 13.81
C ALA A 28 -1.06 0.63 13.00
N GLU A 29 -2.03 1.28 12.34
CA GLU A 29 -2.99 0.60 11.45
C GLU A 29 -2.27 -0.05 10.27
N LEU A 30 -1.38 0.67 9.59
CA LEU A 30 -0.59 0.10 8.49
C LEU A 30 0.25 -1.11 8.92
N ALA A 31 0.76 -1.12 10.15
CA ALA A 31 1.52 -2.25 10.67
C ALA A 31 0.64 -3.49 10.91
N LYS A 32 -0.64 -3.32 11.31
CA LYS A 32 -1.61 -4.43 11.43
C LYS A 32 -1.87 -5.08 10.08
N GLU A 33 -1.90 -4.29 9.01
CA GLU A 33 -2.01 -4.75 7.62
C GLU A 33 -0.69 -5.32 7.05
N GLY A 34 0.32 -5.55 7.90
CA GLY A 34 1.60 -6.13 7.52
C GLY A 34 2.58 -5.17 6.83
N LEU A 35 2.24 -3.88 6.70
CA LEU A 35 3.11 -2.90 6.06
C LEU A 35 4.23 -2.44 7.00
N LYS A 36 5.41 -3.05 6.84
CA LYS A 36 6.64 -2.61 7.53
C LYS A 36 7.29 -1.44 6.77
N GLN A 37 7.50 -0.32 7.46
CA GLN A 37 8.20 0.84 6.94
C GLN A 37 8.96 1.59 8.04
N SER A 38 10.07 2.22 7.67
CA SER A 38 10.81 3.12 8.56
C SER A 38 10.05 4.43 8.78
N MET A 39 10.35 5.13 9.88
CA MET A 39 9.76 6.46 10.12
C MET A 39 10.05 7.46 8.98
N PRO A 40 11.30 7.60 8.48
CA PRO A 40 11.56 8.53 7.38
C PRO A 40 10.80 8.14 6.11
N GLY A 41 10.73 6.83 5.80
CA GLY A 41 10.00 6.34 4.64
C GLY A 41 8.51 6.66 4.71
N PHE A 42 7.90 6.52 5.89
CA PHE A 42 6.51 6.91 6.12
C PHE A 42 6.29 8.40 5.86
N TYR A 43 7.10 9.29 6.46
CA TYR A 43 6.90 10.73 6.30
C TYR A 43 7.21 11.21 4.88
N GLN A 44 8.17 10.60 4.19
CA GLN A 44 8.41 10.86 2.77
C GLN A 44 7.21 10.46 1.90
N MET A 45 6.61 9.31 2.18
CA MET A 45 5.39 8.87 1.49
C MET A 45 4.22 9.83 1.76
N MET A 46 4.01 10.24 3.01
CA MET A 46 2.96 11.21 3.36
C MET A 46 3.19 12.55 2.68
N ALA A 47 4.43 13.05 2.62
CA ALA A 47 4.76 14.29 1.92
C ALA A 47 4.45 14.22 0.42
N ARG A 48 4.65 13.06 -0.23
CA ARG A 48 4.24 12.85 -1.63
C ARG A 48 2.72 12.91 -1.77
N LEU A 49 1.98 12.20 -0.92
CA LEU A 49 0.52 12.21 -0.93
C LEU A 49 -0.06 13.62 -0.68
N GLU A 50 0.58 14.42 0.17
CA GLU A 50 0.23 15.83 0.37
C GLU A 50 0.53 16.69 -0.86
N LYS A 51 1.72 16.52 -1.46
CA LYS A 51 2.12 17.21 -2.70
C LYS A 51 1.15 16.92 -3.85
N ASP A 52 0.71 15.67 -3.97
CA ASP A 52 -0.22 15.21 -5.00
C ASP A 52 -1.68 15.55 -4.64
N LYS A 53 -1.90 16.27 -3.53
CA LYS A 53 -3.21 16.68 -3.02
C LYS A 53 -4.16 15.52 -2.80
N LEU A 54 -3.66 14.33 -2.46
CA LEU A 54 -4.47 13.16 -2.14
C LEU A 54 -4.82 13.09 -0.65
N VAL A 55 -3.96 13.67 0.18
CA VAL A 55 -4.11 13.77 1.64
C VAL A 55 -3.80 15.21 2.04
N LYS A 56 -4.44 15.71 3.10
CA LYS A 56 -3.97 16.90 3.82
C LYS A 56 -3.41 16.47 5.17
N GLY A 57 -2.37 17.14 5.62
CA GLY A 57 -1.89 17.02 6.98
C GLY A 57 -1.69 18.37 7.65
N TRP A 58 -1.94 18.39 8.94
CA TRP A 58 -1.83 19.58 9.77
C TRP A 58 -1.31 19.21 11.15
N TYR A 59 -0.82 20.21 11.87
CA TYR A 59 -0.46 20.01 13.27
C TYR A 59 -1.65 20.35 14.14
N ASP A 60 -1.94 19.47 15.08
CA ASP A 60 -2.97 19.66 16.08
C ASP A 60 -2.33 19.60 17.47
N THR A 61 -2.88 20.35 18.43
CA THR A 61 -2.40 20.37 19.80
C THR A 61 -3.38 19.63 20.67
N HIS A 62 -2.97 18.46 21.16
CA HIS A 62 -3.75 17.67 22.11
C HIS A 62 -3.17 17.86 23.50
N GLU A 63 -4.04 18.06 24.49
CA GLU A 63 -3.65 18.03 25.89
C GLU A 63 -3.83 16.61 26.43
N THR A 64 -2.79 16.05 27.02
CA THR A 64 -2.85 14.74 27.66
C THR A 64 -2.08 14.83 28.97
N ASN A 65 -2.72 14.47 30.08
CA ASN A 65 -2.14 14.56 31.43
C ASN A 65 -1.59 15.97 31.76
N GLY A 66 -2.34 17.02 31.41
CA GLY A 66 -1.94 18.41 31.65
C GLY A 66 -0.75 18.89 30.82
N ARG A 67 -0.29 18.12 29.83
CA ARG A 67 0.81 18.50 28.92
C ARG A 67 0.28 18.63 27.50
N LYS A 68 0.53 19.78 26.88
CA LYS A 68 0.22 20.04 25.48
C LYS A 68 1.26 19.34 24.60
N ARG A 69 0.81 18.43 23.74
CA ARG A 69 1.64 17.78 22.72
C ARG A 69 1.13 18.14 21.34
N ARG A 70 2.05 18.61 20.49
CA ARG A 70 1.80 18.84 19.08
C ARG A 70 1.93 17.52 18.31
N VAL A 71 0.88 17.14 17.60
CA VAL A 71 0.82 15.90 16.80
C VAL A 71 0.52 16.24 15.34
N ARG A 72 1.05 15.46 14.40
CA ARG A 72 0.71 15.57 12.98
C ARG A 72 -0.51 14.69 12.70
N LYS A 73 -1.59 15.30 12.21
CA LYS A 73 -2.82 14.62 11.76
C LYS A 73 -2.89 14.60 10.24
N TYR A 74 -3.64 13.63 9.72
CA TYR A 74 -3.86 13.42 8.30
C TYR A 74 -5.33 13.09 8.01
N GLN A 75 -5.80 13.54 6.86
CA GLN A 75 -7.13 13.23 6.33
C GLN A 75 -7.04 13.05 4.81
N ILE A 76 -7.74 12.05 4.28
CA ILE A 76 -7.88 11.87 2.84
C ILE A 76 -8.69 13.02 2.22
N LEU A 77 -8.28 13.49 1.05
CA LEU A 77 -9.01 14.49 0.25
C LEU A 77 -9.90 13.81 -0.78
N GLY A 78 -10.84 14.56 -1.39
CA GLY A 78 -11.76 14.01 -2.40
C GLY A 78 -11.05 13.36 -3.59
N SER A 79 -9.97 13.97 -4.07
CA SER A 79 -9.03 13.42 -5.06
C SER A 79 -8.41 12.09 -4.61
N GLY A 80 -8.01 11.98 -3.34
CA GLY A 80 -7.52 10.73 -2.74
C GLY A 80 -8.57 9.63 -2.76
N VAL A 81 -9.83 9.96 -2.41
CA VAL A 81 -10.96 9.01 -2.46
C VAL A 81 -11.21 8.55 -3.90
N GLN A 82 -11.15 9.46 -4.87
CA GLN A 82 -11.31 9.12 -6.28
C GLN A 82 -10.24 8.15 -6.76
N VAL A 83 -8.96 8.42 -6.48
CA VAL A 83 -7.84 7.53 -6.83
C VAL A 83 -7.98 6.17 -6.15
N PHE A 84 -8.31 6.14 -4.85
CA PHE A 84 -8.54 4.88 -4.13
C PHE A 84 -9.63 4.03 -4.79
N ASN A 85 -10.77 4.64 -5.12
CA ASN A 85 -11.88 3.93 -5.79
C ASN A 85 -11.52 3.48 -7.21
N GLN A 86 -10.68 4.21 -7.93
CA GLN A 86 -10.17 3.77 -9.24
C GLN A 86 -9.29 2.52 -9.11
N VAL A 87 -8.42 2.46 -8.10
CA VAL A 87 -7.58 1.29 -7.81
C VAL A 87 -8.43 0.10 -7.42
N LEU A 88 -9.42 0.28 -6.52
CA LEU A 88 -10.35 -0.78 -6.14
C LEU A 88 -11.06 -1.38 -7.35
N ARG A 89 -11.68 -0.55 -8.19
CA ARG A 89 -12.35 -1.01 -9.43
C ARG A 89 -11.40 -1.76 -10.36
N PHE A 90 -10.16 -1.28 -10.48
CA PHE A 90 -9.14 -1.95 -11.29
C PHE A 90 -8.79 -3.34 -10.74
N LEU A 91 -8.66 -3.49 -9.42
CA LEU A 91 -8.39 -4.78 -8.77
C LEU A 91 -9.58 -5.74 -8.90
N GLU A 92 -10.81 -5.24 -8.71
CA GLU A 92 -12.05 -6.02 -8.86
C GLU A 92 -12.21 -6.56 -10.28
N THR A 93 -11.98 -5.72 -11.30
CA THR A 93 -12.05 -6.11 -12.71
C THR A 93 -11.05 -7.22 -13.04
N ARG A 94 -9.89 -7.25 -12.37
CA ARG A 94 -8.87 -8.29 -12.56
C ARG A 94 -9.16 -9.57 -11.78
N GLN A 95 -9.84 -9.50 -10.64
CA GLN A 95 -10.25 -10.70 -9.89
C GLN A 95 -11.36 -11.49 -10.61
N LEU A 96 -12.12 -10.86 -11.50
CA LEU A 96 -13.16 -11.51 -12.32
C LEU A 96 -12.61 -12.25 -13.56
N HIS A 97 -11.30 -12.24 -13.82
CA HIS A 97 -10.66 -13.09 -14.83
C HIS A 97 -9.81 -14.18 -14.16
N PRO A 98 -10.36 -15.37 -13.87
CA PRO A 98 -9.64 -16.50 -13.28
C PRO A 98 -8.64 -17.20 -14.23
N ALA A 99 -7.98 -16.47 -15.14
CA ALA A 99 -7.06 -17.04 -16.11
C ALA A 99 -5.70 -16.31 -16.14
N MET A 100 -5.01 -16.27 -14.99
CA MET A 100 -3.55 -16.21 -15.00
C MET A 100 -3.02 -17.47 -14.32
N LYS A 101 -2.79 -18.50 -15.13
CA LYS A 101 -1.87 -19.59 -14.76
C LYS A 101 -0.51 -18.98 -14.41
N PRO A 102 0.20 -19.45 -13.38
CA PRO A 102 1.56 -19.01 -13.13
C PRO A 102 2.40 -19.26 -14.38
N ILE A 103 3.14 -18.25 -14.82
CA ILE A 103 4.21 -18.40 -15.80
C ILE A 103 5.22 -19.35 -15.15
N GLY A 104 5.10 -20.64 -15.47
CA GLY A 104 6.03 -21.66 -15.03
C GLY A 104 7.42 -21.26 -15.49
N ARG A 105 8.38 -21.18 -14.57
CA ARG A 105 9.78 -21.30 -14.94
C ARG A 105 9.94 -22.69 -15.54
N ALA A 106 10.15 -22.73 -16.86
CA ALA A 106 10.65 -23.91 -17.54
C ALA A 106 12.06 -24.19 -17.00
N SER A 107 12.15 -25.00 -15.95
CA SER A 107 13.40 -25.66 -15.58
C SER A 107 13.56 -26.87 -16.50
N SER A 108 14.19 -26.64 -17.64
CA SER A 108 14.79 -27.69 -18.45
C SER A 108 15.94 -28.32 -17.66
N ILE A 109 15.68 -29.44 -16.98
CA ILE A 109 16.72 -30.39 -16.58
C ILE A 109 16.43 -31.67 -17.34
N GLY A 110 17.23 -31.88 -18.40
CA GLY A 110 17.16 -33.03 -19.26
C GLY A 110 17.44 -34.32 -18.49
N GLN A 111 16.52 -35.27 -18.57
CA GLN A 111 16.82 -36.67 -18.32
C GLN A 111 17.33 -37.27 -19.62
N SER A 112 18.64 -37.47 -19.73
CA SER A 112 19.23 -38.37 -20.73
C SER A 112 19.62 -39.66 -20.03
N LYS A 113 18.70 -40.62 -20.01
CA LYS A 113 19.02 -42.03 -19.76
C LYS A 113 19.55 -42.59 -21.08
N ARG A 114 20.88 -42.72 -21.21
CA ARG A 114 21.47 -43.57 -22.24
C ARG A 114 21.34 -45.02 -21.79
N HIS A 115 20.50 -45.76 -22.50
CA HIS A 115 20.63 -47.21 -22.65
C HIS A 115 22.04 -47.53 -23.17
N ARG A 116 22.75 -48.40 -22.47
CA ARG A 116 23.79 -49.26 -23.05
C ARG A 116 23.19 -50.66 -23.10
N GLU A 117 22.88 -51.11 -24.30
CA GLU A 117 22.94 -52.53 -24.66
C GLU A 117 24.34 -52.85 -25.18
N VAL A 118 24.59 -54.14 -25.42
CA VAL A 118 25.76 -54.76 -26.10
C VAL A 118 26.90 -55.03 -25.09
N GLN A 119 27.28 -56.27 -24.72
CA GLN A 119 27.10 -57.64 -25.26
C GLN A 119 26.95 -58.66 -24.15
#